data_AF-A0A950W473-F1
#
_entry.id   AF-A0A950W473-F1
#
_cell.length_a   1.000
_cell.length_b   1.000
_cell.length_c   1.000
_cell.angle_alpha   90.00
_cell.angle_beta   90.00
_cell.angle_gamma   90.00
#
_symmetry.space_group_name_H-M   'P 1'
#
loop_
_entity.id
_entity.type
_entity.pdbx_description
1 polymer ?
#
loop_
_entity_poly.entity_id
_entity_poly.type
_entity_poly.pdbx_seq_one_letter_code
_entity_poly.pdbx_strand_id
1 'polypeptide(L)'
;VRGVPAGFFELDSAAARETKLCYFGLIPDFIGRRLGPYLLQAAIDQAWSRPLDRFWLHTSTFDHPKALSVYQQAGFVVYDRRRVSFRDPRDTGILPKSDHGLW
;
A
#
# COMPACT_ATOMS: atom_id res chain seq x y z
N VAL A 1 15.92 11.20 1.31
CA VAL A 1 16.36 12.08 2.42
C VAL A 1 17.86 12.26 2.33
N ARG A 2 18.36 13.46 2.02
CA ARG A 2 19.79 13.71 1.78
C ARG A 2 20.41 12.72 0.75
N GLY A 3 19.69 12.45 -0.33
CA GLY A 3 20.11 11.50 -1.39
C GLY A 3 19.72 10.04 -1.17
N VAL A 4 19.38 9.60 0.05
CA VAL A 4 18.97 8.21 0.33
C VAL A 4 17.47 8.00 0.01
N PRO A 5 17.07 7.00 -0.79
CA PRO A 5 15.67 6.65 -0.99
C PRO A 5 15.00 6.32 0.35
N ALA A 6 13.82 6.87 0.62
CA ALA A 6 13.09 6.64 1.89
C ALA A 6 11.88 5.73 1.72
N GLY A 7 11.51 5.41 0.48
CA GLY A 7 10.31 4.68 0.12
C GLY A 7 10.06 4.77 -1.37
N PHE A 8 8.98 4.15 -1.82
CA PHE A 8 8.54 4.20 -3.20
C PHE A 8 7.03 4.00 -3.30
N PHE A 9 6.51 4.27 -4.49
CA PHE A 9 5.15 3.89 -4.88
C PHE A 9 5.16 3.32 -6.29
N GLU A 10 4.16 2.50 -6.61
CA GLU A 10 3.93 1.95 -7.94
C GLU A 10 2.50 2.24 -8.39
N LEU A 11 2.36 2.75 -9.61
CA LEU A 11 1.08 3.06 -10.22
C LEU A 11 0.82 2.09 -11.38
N ASP A 12 -0.26 1.33 -11.30
CA ASP A 12 -0.82 0.63 -12.46
C ASP A 12 -1.79 1.55 -13.18
N SER A 13 -1.46 1.77 -14.44
CA SER A 13 -2.06 2.77 -15.31
C SER A 13 -2.61 2.16 -16.60
N ALA A 14 -2.77 0.82 -16.63
CA ALA A 14 -3.15 0.05 -17.81
C ALA A 14 -4.60 0.31 -18.25
N ALA A 15 -5.51 0.56 -17.30
CA ALA A 15 -6.87 0.91 -17.61
C ALA A 15 -6.98 2.36 -18.12
N ALA A 16 -7.80 2.58 -19.13
CA ALA A 16 -8.07 3.92 -19.63
C ALA A 16 -8.75 4.75 -18.54
N ARG A 17 -8.20 5.94 -18.26
CA ARG A 17 -8.75 6.92 -17.29
C ARG A 17 -8.86 6.41 -15.85
N GLU A 18 -8.24 5.28 -15.53
CA GLU A 18 -8.10 4.81 -14.15
C GLU A 18 -6.63 4.58 -13.81
N THR A 19 -6.28 4.86 -12.55
CA THR A 19 -4.97 4.51 -12.00
C THR A 19 -5.16 3.81 -10.66
N LYS A 20 -4.40 2.74 -10.43
CA LYS A 20 -4.34 2.03 -9.17
C LYS A 20 -2.98 2.25 -8.51
N LEU A 21 -2.97 2.61 -7.23
CA LEU A 21 -1.76 2.55 -6.40
C LEU A 21 -1.55 1.11 -5.94
N CYS A 22 -0.63 0.40 -6.59
CA CYS A 22 -0.37 -1.03 -6.35
C CYS A 22 0.51 -1.25 -5.12
N TYR A 23 1.57 -0.46 -5.00
CA TYR A 23 2.50 -0.51 -3.89
C TYR A 23 2.75 0.89 -3.36
N PHE A 24 2.83 1.00 -2.04
CA PHE A 24 3.12 2.24 -1.34
C PHE A 24 3.80 1.91 -0.02
N GLY A 25 5.01 2.41 0.19
CA GLY A 25 5.73 2.08 1.41
C GLY A 25 6.93 2.95 1.67
N LEU A 26 7.25 3.09 2.96
CA LEU A 26 8.51 3.64 3.44
C LEU A 26 9.42 2.49 3.87
N ILE A 27 10.72 2.70 3.68
CA ILE A 27 11.73 1.86 4.31
C ILE A 27 11.60 2.00 5.84
N PRO A 28 11.71 0.91 6.62
CA PRO A 28 11.45 0.91 8.06
C PRO A 28 12.11 2.05 8.85
N ASP A 29 13.38 2.34 8.56
CA ASP A 29 14.18 3.40 9.23
C ASP A 29 13.59 4.82 9.08
N PHE A 30 12.71 5.01 8.11
CA PHE A 30 12.07 6.28 7.76
C PHE A 30 10.63 6.40 8.27
N ILE A 31 10.07 5.33 8.86
CA ILE A 31 8.75 5.34 9.47
C ILE A 31 8.74 6.25 10.72
N GLY A 32 7.60 6.89 11.00
CA GLY A 32 7.45 7.80 12.15
C GLY A 32 7.97 9.23 11.90
N ARG A 33 8.65 9.48 10.78
CA ARG A 33 9.24 10.79 10.43
C ARG A 33 8.31 11.71 9.63
N ARG A 34 7.01 11.39 9.58
CA ARG A 34 5.98 12.09 8.77
C ARG A 34 6.26 12.16 7.27
N LEU A 35 7.09 11.26 6.72
CA LEU A 35 7.40 11.21 5.28
C LEU A 35 6.29 10.56 4.43
N GLY A 36 5.42 9.75 5.04
CA GLY A 36 4.35 9.03 4.34
C GLY A 36 3.38 9.96 3.61
N PRO A 37 2.80 10.99 4.28
CA PRO A 37 1.93 11.95 3.61
C PRO A 37 2.57 12.66 2.42
N TYR A 38 3.86 13.03 2.51
CA TYR A 38 4.57 13.64 1.38
C TYR A 38 4.73 12.67 0.21
N LEU A 39 5.08 11.41 0.49
CA LEU A 39 5.19 10.39 -0.56
C LEU A 39 3.82 10.09 -1.19
N LEU A 40 2.75 10.08 -0.39
CA LEU A 40 1.39 9.86 -0.90
C LEU A 40 0.95 11.03 -1.79
N GLN A 41 1.25 12.27 -1.42
CA GLN A 41 0.97 13.42 -2.27
C GLN A 41 1.70 13.31 -3.61
N ALA A 42 2.98 12.90 -3.62
CA ALA A 42 3.70 12.68 -4.87
C ALA A 42 3.06 11.58 -5.74
N ALA A 43 2.52 10.52 -5.14
CA ALA A 43 1.78 9.49 -5.87
C ALA A 43 0.46 10.01 -6.46
N ILE A 44 -0.27 10.85 -5.71
CA ILE A 44 -1.49 11.53 -6.18
C ILE A 44 -1.15 12.43 -7.37
N ASP A 45 -0.16 13.32 -7.22
CA ASP A 45 0.25 14.26 -8.26
C ASP A 45 0.66 13.51 -9.55
N GLN A 46 1.41 12.42 -9.40
CA GLN A 46 1.82 11.58 -10.53
C GLN A 46 0.63 10.85 -11.19
N ALA A 47 -0.34 10.37 -10.41
CA ALA A 47 -1.54 9.74 -10.98
C ALA A 47 -2.34 10.75 -11.82
N TRP A 48 -2.54 11.95 -11.29
CA TRP A 48 -3.32 13.02 -11.93
C TRP A 48 -2.54 13.85 -12.97
N SER A 49 -1.28 13.48 -13.26
CA SER A 49 -0.52 14.10 -14.36
C SER A 49 -1.09 13.78 -15.75
N ARG A 50 -2.13 12.95 -15.81
CA ARG A 50 -2.91 12.57 -16.99
C ARG A 50 -4.41 12.60 -16.67
N PRO A 51 -5.31 12.72 -17.66
CA PRO A 51 -6.75 12.69 -17.42
C PRO A 51 -7.18 11.35 -16.80
N LEU A 52 -7.74 11.40 -15.59
CA LEU A 52 -8.33 10.26 -14.91
C LEU A 52 -9.78 10.58 -14.51
N ASP A 53 -10.60 9.55 -14.45
CA ASP A 53 -11.88 9.57 -13.75
C ASP A 53 -11.73 9.00 -12.34
N ARG A 54 -10.71 8.16 -12.11
CA ARG A 54 -10.53 7.45 -10.85
C ARG A 54 -9.06 7.18 -10.51
N PHE A 55 -8.71 7.48 -9.26
CA PHE A 55 -7.50 7.00 -8.60
C PHE A 55 -7.87 6.20 -7.36
N TRP A 56 -7.36 4.97 -7.23
CA TRP A 56 -7.81 4.05 -6.17
C TRP A 56 -6.71 3.10 -5.68
N LEU A 57 -6.96 2.46 -4.54
CA LEU A 57 -6.05 1.49 -3.93
C LEU A 57 -6.83 0.45 -3.11
N HIS A 58 -6.14 -0.63 -2.74
CA HIS A 58 -6.59 -1.53 -1.69
C HIS A 58 -5.68 -1.37 -0.47
N THR A 59 -6.29 -1.37 0.71
CA THR A 59 -5.58 -1.54 1.97
C THR A 59 -6.28 -2.62 2.79
N SER A 60 -5.52 -3.35 3.59
CA SER A 60 -5.97 -4.49 4.36
C SER A 60 -5.49 -4.41 5.80
N THR A 61 -6.00 -5.32 6.64
CA THR A 61 -5.55 -5.48 8.03
C THR A 61 -4.11 -5.99 8.16
N PHE A 62 -3.48 -6.42 7.06
CA PHE A 62 -2.05 -6.76 7.03
C PHE A 62 -1.15 -5.54 6.84
N ASP A 63 -1.70 -4.41 6.40
CA ASP A 63 -0.92 -3.18 6.23
C ASP A 63 -0.65 -2.51 7.58
N HIS A 64 0.18 -1.45 7.55
CA HIS A 64 0.43 -0.64 8.73
C HIS A 64 -0.90 -0.13 9.33
N PRO A 65 -1.10 -0.15 10.66
CA PRO A 65 -2.35 0.30 11.32
C PRO A 65 -2.79 1.75 11.04
N LYS A 66 -1.94 2.53 10.38
CA LYS A 66 -2.17 3.94 10.02
C LYS A 66 -2.48 4.12 8.53
N ALA A 67 -2.44 3.06 7.73
CA ALA A 67 -2.62 3.13 6.29
C ALA A 67 -4.00 3.70 5.94
N LEU A 68 -5.06 3.11 6.48
CA LEU A 68 -6.43 3.57 6.21
C LEU A 68 -6.64 5.04 6.57
N SER A 69 -6.19 5.47 7.76
CA SER A 69 -6.36 6.86 8.19
C SER A 69 -5.55 7.84 7.34
N VAL A 70 -4.33 7.48 6.94
CA VAL A 70 -3.50 8.28 6.03
C VAL A 70 -4.18 8.47 4.67
N TYR A 71 -4.76 7.40 4.10
CA TYR A 71 -5.50 7.52 2.84
C TYR A 71 -6.76 8.37 2.99
N GLN A 72 -7.53 8.19 4.06
CA GLN A 72 -8.72 9.02 4.31
C GLN A 72 -8.38 10.50 4.51
N GLN A 73 -7.28 10.82 5.20
CA GLN A 73 -6.80 12.19 5.35
C GLN A 73 -6.36 12.81 4.01
N ALA A 74 -5.93 11.99 3.05
CA ALA A 74 -5.60 12.42 1.70
C ALA A 74 -6.82 12.49 0.76
N GLY A 75 -8.04 12.31 1.27
CA GLY A 75 -9.28 12.45 0.51
C GLY A 75 -9.80 11.14 -0.12
N PHE A 76 -9.16 10.00 0.13
CA PHE A 76 -9.70 8.71 -0.32
C PHE A 76 -10.95 8.34 0.49
N VAL A 77 -11.97 7.84 -0.21
CA VAL A 77 -13.21 7.36 0.39
C VAL A 77 -13.32 5.85 0.19
N VAL A 78 -13.73 5.13 1.24
CA VAL A 78 -13.99 3.69 1.15
C VAL A 78 -15.21 3.47 0.24
N TYR A 79 -14.99 2.82 -0.89
CA TYR A 79 -16.06 2.46 -1.84
C TYR A 79 -16.42 0.97 -1.82
N ASP A 80 -15.57 0.12 -1.25
CA ASP A 80 -15.76 -1.33 -1.16
C ASP A 80 -15.00 -1.90 0.06
N ARG A 81 -15.51 -2.99 0.64
CA ARG A 81 -14.88 -3.72 1.74
C ARG A 81 -15.18 -5.20 1.59
N ARG A 82 -14.12 -6.02 1.62
CA ARG A 82 -14.22 -7.48 1.49
C ARG A 82 -13.44 -8.17 2.59
N ARG A 83 -13.93 -9.34 3.02
CA ARG A 83 -13.15 -10.26 3.85
C ARG A 83 -12.53 -11.29 2.91
N VAL A 84 -11.21 -11.43 2.97
CA VAL A 84 -10.47 -12.40 2.17
C VAL A 84 -9.80 -13.38 3.13
N SER A 85 -9.93 -14.67 2.85
CA SER A 85 -9.16 -15.72 3.52
C SER A 85 -8.11 -16.24 2.57
N PHE A 86 -6.89 -16.40 3.08
CA PHE A 86 -5.80 -17.04 2.36
C PHE A 86 -5.59 -18.41 2.98
N ARG A 87 -5.40 -19.43 2.13
CA ARG A 87 -4.95 -20.72 2.62
C ARG A 87 -3.50 -20.56 3.05
N ASP A 88 -3.18 -21.02 4.25
CA ASP A 88 -1.81 -20.99 4.73
C ASP A 88 -0.93 -21.83 3.77
N PRO A 89 0.14 -21.27 3.18
CA PRO A 89 1.03 -22.04 2.32
C PRO A 89 1.70 -23.23 3.04
N ARG A 90 1.69 -23.25 4.38
CA ARG A 90 2.15 -24.39 5.20
C ARG A 90 1.14 -25.52 5.24
N ASP A 91 -0.15 -25.24 5.06
CA ASP A 91 -1.21 -26.25 4.97
C ASP A 91 -1.26 -26.89 3.58
N THR A 92 -0.71 -26.22 2.56
CA THR A 92 -0.60 -26.74 1.19
C THR A 92 0.72 -27.44 0.89
N GLY A 93 1.67 -27.42 1.82
CA GLY A 93 3.01 -27.97 1.61
C GLY A 93 3.93 -27.11 0.72
N ILE A 94 3.55 -25.88 0.41
CA ILE A 94 4.40 -24.93 -0.35
C ILE A 94 5.52 -24.41 0.56
N LEU A 95 5.20 -24.10 1.82
CA LEU A 95 6.19 -23.77 2.85
C LEU A 95 6.26 -24.90 3.90
N PRO A 96 7.44 -25.14 4.51
CA PRO A 96 7.56 -26.08 5.61
C PRO A 96 6.66 -25.64 6.78
N LYS A 97 6.07 -26.61 7.49
CA LYS A 97 5.34 -26.34 8.72
C LYS A 97 6.32 -25.75 9.74
N SER A 98 5.91 -24.68 10.42
CA SER A 98 6.71 -24.10 11.50
C SER A 98 6.64 -24.99 12.73
N ASP A 99 7.77 -25.49 13.20
CA ASP A 99 7.87 -26.11 14.53
C ASP A 99 7.64 -25.01 15.57
N HIS A 100 6.44 -24.98 16.16
CA HIS A 100 6.12 -24.10 17.28
C HIS A 100 6.78 -24.63 18.58
N GLY A 101 8.10 -24.74 18.58
CA GLY A 101 8.86 -25.40 19.65
C GLY A 101 10.05 -24.64 20.22
N LEU A 102 10.39 -23.44 19.73
CA LEU A 102 11.52 -22.66 20.26
C LEU A 102 11.24 -21.15 20.18
N TRP A 103 10.45 -20.64 21.12
CA TRP A 103 10.56 -19.29 21.69
C TRP A 103 10.24 -19.40 23.18
#